data_AF-A0A453MHV2-F1
#
_entry.id   AF-A0A453MHV2-F1
#
_cell.length_a   1.000
_cell.length_b   1.000
_cell.length_c   1.000
_cell.angle_alpha   90.00
_cell.angle_beta   90.00
_cell.angle_gamma   90.00
#
_symmetry.space_group_name_H-M   'P 1'
#
loop_
_entity.id
_entity.type
_entity.pdbx_description
1 polymer ?
#
loop_
_entity_poly.entity_id
_entity_poly.type
_entity_poly.pdbx_seq_one_letter_code
_entity_poly.pdbx_strand_id
1 'polypeptide(L)'
;FKWISGRGGDTVDDHRLVARKLSNYCAYLVAFVPEMLPDPSYNAEQIFDTAVRQARVHLDGCRTKADILDRLDKIQCKEENYLEGGSLYERAGSSSIIEKAAVLGGQLMASVPDEGRRWKVLAEFWAEFILFLAPSDNVDIHAEMLGAGGELMTQLWALLSHAGILERTPSAPRT
;
A
#
# COMPACT_ATOMS: atom_id res chain seq x y z
N PHE A 1 26.55 -15.43 30.47
CA PHE A 1 26.18 -14.30 29.60
C PHE A 1 26.76 -14.51 28.21
N LYS A 2 25.97 -15.08 27.29
CA LYS A 2 26.30 -15.19 25.86
C LYS A 2 25.01 -15.40 25.07
N TRP A 3 24.34 -14.31 24.71
CA TRP A 3 23.11 -14.31 23.88
C TRP A 3 23.04 -13.05 23.02
N ILE A 4 24.09 -12.78 22.23
CA ILE A 4 24.03 -11.75 21.18
C ILE A 4 24.76 -12.28 19.95
N SER A 5 24.06 -13.10 19.15
CA SER A 5 24.42 -13.32 17.73
C SER A 5 23.24 -13.77 16.84
N GLY A 6 22.00 -13.94 17.33
CA GLY A 6 20.90 -14.49 16.52
C GLY A 6 19.76 -13.54 16.13
N ARG A 7 19.61 -12.36 16.76
CA ARG A 7 18.31 -11.65 16.77
C ARG A 7 18.00 -10.80 15.53
N GLY A 8 18.96 -10.57 14.64
CA GLY A 8 18.77 -9.70 13.47
C GLY A 8 18.03 -10.39 12.30
N GLY A 9 18.13 -11.71 12.18
CA GLY A 9 17.49 -12.47 11.10
C GLY A 9 15.99 -12.62 11.30
N ASP A 10 15.57 -12.98 12.52
CA ASP A 10 14.16 -13.22 12.86
C ASP A 10 13.29 -11.97 12.68
N THR A 11 13.77 -10.80 13.12
CA THR A 11 12.98 -9.55 13.07
C THR A 11 12.79 -9.02 11.65
N VAL A 12 13.74 -9.27 10.75
CA VAL A 12 13.63 -8.85 9.35
C VAL A 12 12.60 -9.72 8.62
N ASP A 13 12.61 -11.03 8.90
CA ASP A 13 11.63 -11.95 8.34
C ASP A 13 10.21 -11.62 8.82
N ASP A 14 10.06 -11.25 10.10
CA ASP A 14 8.79 -10.79 10.67
C ASP A 14 8.26 -9.53 9.97
N HIS A 15 9.09 -8.48 9.81
CA HIS A 15 8.67 -7.25 9.13
C HIS A 15 8.29 -7.51 7.67
N ARG A 16 9.07 -8.33 6.97
CA ARG A 16 8.78 -8.71 5.59
C ARG A 16 7.47 -9.50 5.49
N LEU A 17 7.21 -10.40 6.42
CA LEU A 17 5.97 -11.16 6.48
C LEU A 17 4.77 -10.22 6.70
N VAL A 18 4.84 -9.34 7.69
CA VAL A 18 3.78 -8.36 7.99
C VAL A 18 3.51 -7.47 6.78
N ALA A 19 4.55 -6.85 6.20
CA ALA A 19 4.41 -6.00 5.02
C ALA A 19 3.68 -6.70 3.87
N ARG A 20 4.05 -7.95 3.57
CA ARG A 20 3.42 -8.74 2.50
C ARG A 20 1.98 -9.14 2.84
N LYS A 21 1.70 -9.52 4.09
CA LYS A 21 0.35 -9.92 4.50
C LYS A 21 -0.60 -8.75 4.42
N LEU A 22 -0.21 -7.59 4.94
CA LEU A 22 -1.02 -6.38 4.93
C LEU A 22 -1.18 -5.82 3.51
N SER A 23 -0.12 -5.78 2.69
CA SER A 23 -0.25 -5.34 1.29
C SER A 23 -1.18 -6.24 0.48
N ASN A 24 -1.08 -7.56 0.64
CA ASN A 24 -1.95 -8.51 -0.03
C ASN A 24 -3.40 -8.38 0.44
N TYR A 25 -3.59 -8.09 1.72
CA TYR A 25 -4.90 -7.85 2.28
C TYR A 25 -5.54 -6.58 1.71
N CYS A 26 -4.79 -5.47 1.59
CA CYS A 26 -5.27 -4.28 0.89
C CYS A 26 -5.65 -4.57 -0.57
N ALA A 27 -4.85 -5.36 -1.28
CA ALA A 27 -5.18 -5.77 -2.65
C ALA A 27 -6.45 -6.64 -2.71
N TYR A 28 -6.66 -7.51 -1.71
CA TYR A 28 -7.88 -8.28 -1.57
C TYR A 28 -9.10 -7.37 -1.36
N LEU A 29 -9.01 -6.37 -0.47
CA LEU A 29 -10.10 -5.42 -0.25
C LEU A 29 -10.49 -4.71 -1.55
N VAL A 30 -9.52 -4.16 -2.28
CA VAL A 30 -9.79 -3.46 -3.55
C VAL A 30 -10.42 -4.39 -4.61
N ALA A 31 -10.04 -5.67 -4.64
CA ALA A 31 -10.50 -6.60 -5.67
C ALA A 31 -11.80 -7.35 -5.32
N PHE A 32 -12.11 -7.56 -4.04
CA PHE A 32 -13.16 -8.49 -3.61
C PHE A 32 -14.12 -7.93 -2.57
N VAL A 33 -13.71 -6.92 -1.79
CA VAL A 33 -14.57 -6.28 -0.78
C VAL A 33 -14.40 -4.75 -0.83
N PRO A 34 -14.51 -4.13 -2.01
CA PRO A 34 -14.18 -2.71 -2.18
C PRO A 34 -15.14 -1.80 -1.40
N GLU A 35 -16.30 -2.31 -0.99
CA GLU A 35 -17.30 -1.57 -0.23
C GLU A 35 -16.91 -1.34 1.25
N MET A 36 -15.89 -2.05 1.76
CA MET A 36 -15.27 -1.76 3.06
C MET A 36 -14.32 -0.56 3.04
N LEU A 37 -13.95 -0.07 1.86
CA LEU A 37 -13.06 1.07 1.74
C LEU A 37 -13.85 2.38 1.94
N PRO A 38 -13.22 3.44 2.45
CA PRO A 38 -13.86 4.75 2.53
C PRO A 38 -14.15 5.30 1.10
N ASP A 39 -15.38 5.80 0.89
CA ASP A 39 -15.97 6.34 -0.37
C ASP A 39 -16.45 5.28 -1.41
N PRO A 40 -17.50 5.52 -2.23
CA PRO A 40 -17.98 4.57 -3.23
C PRO A 40 -16.89 4.25 -4.27
N SER A 41 -16.46 3.00 -4.23
CA SER A 41 -15.19 2.45 -4.70
C SER A 41 -15.02 2.26 -6.21
N TYR A 42 -15.87 2.87 -7.05
CA TYR A 42 -15.71 2.79 -8.51
C TYR A 42 -14.32 3.26 -8.97
N ASN A 43 -13.79 4.29 -8.33
CA ASN A 43 -12.44 4.79 -8.62
C ASN A 43 -11.35 3.78 -8.21
N ALA A 44 -11.52 3.07 -7.09
CA ALA A 44 -10.51 2.13 -6.59
C ALA A 44 -10.42 0.88 -7.49
N GLU A 45 -11.57 0.32 -7.89
CA GLU A 45 -11.64 -0.81 -8.81
C GLU A 45 -11.05 -0.43 -10.18
N GLN A 46 -11.42 0.72 -10.74
CA GLN A 46 -10.86 1.22 -12.00
C GLN A 46 -9.35 1.44 -11.95
N ILE A 47 -8.85 2.00 -10.84
CA ILE A 47 -7.41 2.19 -10.63
C ILE A 47 -6.70 0.84 -10.55
N PHE A 48 -7.29 -0.14 -9.87
CA PHE A 48 -6.76 -1.50 -9.79
C PHE A 48 -6.68 -2.17 -11.16
N ASP A 49 -7.77 -2.14 -11.93
CA ASP A 49 -7.79 -2.68 -13.30
C ASP A 49 -6.78 -1.99 -14.21
N THR A 50 -6.66 -0.67 -14.08
CA THR A 50 -5.65 0.12 -14.79
C THR A 50 -4.24 -0.32 -14.40
N ALA A 51 -3.97 -0.52 -13.11
CA ALA A 51 -2.69 -0.99 -12.61
C ALA A 51 -2.36 -2.39 -13.13
N VAL A 52 -3.32 -3.32 -13.12
CA VAL A 52 -3.17 -4.68 -13.66
C VAL A 52 -2.87 -4.64 -15.16
N ARG A 53 -3.64 -3.86 -15.94
CA ARG A 53 -3.41 -3.71 -17.37
C ARG A 53 -2.04 -3.11 -17.67
N GLN A 54 -1.65 -2.05 -16.96
CA GLN A 54 -0.34 -1.44 -17.13
C GLN A 54 0.78 -2.40 -16.73
N ALA A 55 0.63 -3.16 -15.64
CA ALA A 55 1.60 -4.18 -15.24
C ALA A 55 1.81 -5.22 -16.34
N ARG A 56 0.72 -5.72 -16.95
CA ARG A 56 0.80 -6.67 -18.07
C ARG A 56 1.57 -6.10 -19.26
N VAL A 57 1.39 -4.82 -19.57
CA VAL A 57 2.08 -4.15 -20.68
C VAL A 57 3.55 -3.91 -20.35
N HIS A 58 3.86 -3.28 -19.21
CA HIS A 58 5.23 -2.92 -18.84
C HIS A 58 6.11 -4.12 -18.53
N LEU A 59 5.53 -5.20 -17.99
CA LEU A 59 6.23 -6.42 -17.61
C LEU A 59 6.08 -7.53 -18.65
N ASP A 60 5.58 -7.22 -19.84
CA ASP A 60 5.52 -8.20 -20.93
C ASP A 60 6.91 -8.77 -21.23
N GLY A 61 6.94 -10.05 -21.58
CA GLY A 61 8.18 -10.79 -21.80
C GLY A 61 9.00 -11.12 -20.55
N CYS A 62 8.70 -10.57 -19.38
CA CYS A 62 9.37 -10.96 -18.13
C CYS A 62 8.93 -12.38 -17.74
N ARG A 63 9.87 -13.24 -17.34
CA ARG A 63 9.62 -14.64 -16.97
C ARG A 63 10.13 -14.97 -15.57
N THR A 64 11.10 -14.20 -15.09
CA THR A 64 11.71 -14.37 -13.77
C THR A 64 11.57 -13.12 -12.93
N LYS A 65 11.78 -13.27 -11.61
CA LYS A 65 11.87 -12.12 -10.69
C LYS A 65 13.00 -11.17 -11.09
N ALA A 66 14.12 -11.70 -11.58
CA ALA A 66 15.25 -10.90 -12.03
C ALA A 66 14.86 -10.03 -13.23
N ASP A 67 14.13 -10.59 -14.20
CA ASP A 67 13.65 -9.84 -15.37
C ASP A 67 12.74 -8.69 -14.96
N ILE A 68 11.84 -8.93 -14.00
CA ILE A 68 10.94 -7.89 -13.48
C ILE A 68 11.74 -6.78 -12.81
N LEU A 69 12.71 -7.12 -11.95
CA LEU A 69 13.52 -6.13 -11.27
C LEU A 69 14.36 -5.30 -12.25
N ASP A 70 15.01 -5.94 -13.23
CA ASP A 70 15.76 -5.26 -14.29
C ASP A 70 14.85 -4.37 -15.15
N ARG A 71 13.63 -4.81 -15.45
CA ARG A 71 12.64 -3.98 -16.17
C ARG A 71 12.24 -2.75 -15.36
N LEU A 72 11.96 -2.90 -14.07
CA LEU A 72 11.57 -1.80 -13.19
C LEU A 72 12.71 -0.80 -13.01
N ASP A 73 13.94 -1.27 -12.85
CA ASP A 73 15.14 -0.42 -12.79
C ASP A 73 15.31 0.42 -14.07
N LYS A 74 15.17 -0.21 -15.25
CA LYS A 74 15.18 0.50 -16.53
C LYS A 74 14.06 1.54 -16.67
N ILE A 75 12.88 1.28 -16.10
CA ILE A 75 11.78 2.24 -16.10
C ILE A 75 12.12 3.41 -15.18
N GLN A 76 12.62 3.15 -13.97
CA GLN A 76 13.05 4.17 -13.03
C GLN A 76 14.10 5.10 -13.66
N CYS A 77 15.20 4.56 -14.20
CA CYS A 77 16.25 5.39 -14.79
C CYS A 77 15.74 6.26 -15.94
N LYS A 78 14.79 5.74 -16.74
CA LYS A 78 14.14 6.53 -17.80
C LYS A 78 13.33 7.68 -17.24
N GLU A 79 12.52 7.44 -16.21
CA GLU A 79 11.72 8.48 -15.58
C GLU A 79 12.60 9.57 -14.96
N GLU A 80 13.69 9.20 -14.27
CA GLU A 80 14.64 10.16 -13.69
C GLU A 80 15.28 11.08 -14.75
N ASN A 81 15.64 10.54 -15.92
CA ASN A 81 16.16 11.34 -17.03
C ASN A 81 15.14 12.39 -17.55
N TYR A 82 13.84 12.09 -17.52
CA TYR A 82 12.80 13.07 -17.89
C TYR A 82 12.68 14.21 -16.86
N LEU A 83 12.97 13.91 -15.58
CA LEU A 83 12.95 14.93 -14.52
C LEU A 83 14.12 15.91 -14.66
N GLU A 84 15.30 15.42 -15.05
CA GLU A 84 16.50 16.26 -15.29
C GLU A 84 16.38 17.12 -16.56
N GLY A 85 15.65 16.63 -17.58
CA GLY A 85 15.47 17.31 -18.87
C GLY A 85 14.46 18.47 -18.89
N GLY A 86 13.85 18.85 -17.76
CA GLY A 86 12.96 20.01 -17.66
C GLY A 86 11.52 19.82 -18.16
N SER A 87 11.09 18.60 -18.53
CA SER A 87 9.72 18.26 -18.97
C SER A 87 8.82 17.76 -17.82
N LEU A 88 9.15 18.17 -16.59
CA LEU A 88 8.61 17.60 -15.34
C LEU A 88 7.07 17.59 -15.26
N TYR A 89 6.44 18.72 -15.59
CA TYR A 89 4.99 18.88 -15.40
C TYR A 89 4.16 18.06 -16.40
N GLU A 90 4.65 17.94 -17.64
CA GLU A 90 3.97 17.21 -18.72
C GLU A 90 4.16 15.69 -18.56
N ARG A 91 5.35 15.27 -18.11
CA ARG A 91 5.64 13.86 -17.84
C ARG A 91 4.90 13.35 -16.61
N ALA A 92 4.88 14.09 -15.51
CA ALA A 92 4.25 13.64 -14.26
C ALA A 92 2.73 13.36 -14.40
N GLY A 93 2.05 14.11 -15.28
CA GLY A 93 0.63 13.92 -15.61
C GLY A 93 0.35 12.74 -16.55
N SER A 94 1.36 12.24 -17.26
CA SER A 94 1.24 11.12 -18.21
C SER A 94 1.87 9.81 -17.73
N SER A 95 2.62 9.82 -16.63
CA SER A 95 3.25 8.59 -16.09
C SER A 95 2.21 7.56 -15.65
N SER A 96 2.44 6.31 -16.03
CA SER A 96 1.65 5.15 -15.63
C SER A 96 1.81 4.83 -14.14
N ILE A 97 0.89 4.04 -13.57
CA ILE A 97 0.98 3.58 -12.18
C ILE A 97 2.26 2.76 -11.97
N ILE A 98 2.65 1.96 -12.97
CA ILE A 98 3.86 1.11 -12.90
C ILE A 98 5.12 1.96 -12.98
N GLU A 99 5.12 3.03 -13.78
CA GLU A 99 6.24 3.99 -13.84
C GLU A 99 6.40 4.71 -12.49
N LYS A 100 5.30 5.21 -11.91
CA LYS A 100 5.31 5.81 -10.57
C LYS A 100 5.79 4.81 -9.50
N ALA A 101 5.35 3.56 -9.59
CA ALA A 101 5.77 2.50 -8.66
C ALA A 101 7.27 2.15 -8.79
N ALA A 102 7.81 2.12 -10.01
CA ALA A 102 9.23 1.89 -10.25
C ALA A 102 10.09 3.02 -9.64
N VAL A 103 9.69 4.28 -9.86
CA VAL A 103 10.36 5.46 -9.27
C VAL A 103 10.30 5.41 -7.76
N LEU A 104 9.12 5.16 -7.17
CA LEU A 104 8.96 5.07 -5.72
C LEU A 104 9.81 3.94 -5.10
N GLY A 105 9.82 2.78 -5.76
CA GLY A 105 10.67 1.65 -5.36
C GLY A 105 12.15 2.01 -5.37
N GLY A 106 12.61 2.65 -6.43
CA GLY A 106 13.95 3.21 -6.56
C GLY A 106 14.34 4.17 -5.45
N GLN A 107 13.48 5.17 -5.21
CA GLN A 107 13.66 6.16 -4.16
C GLN A 107 13.73 5.51 -2.78
N LEU A 108 12.89 4.51 -2.50
CA LEU A 108 12.94 3.74 -1.26
C LEU A 108 14.26 2.98 -1.11
N MET A 109 14.76 2.35 -2.18
CA MET A 109 16.05 1.64 -2.18
C MET A 109 17.23 2.58 -1.94
N ALA A 110 17.22 3.76 -2.55
CA ALA A 110 18.27 4.77 -2.38
C ALA A 110 18.23 5.41 -0.99
N SER A 111 17.02 5.71 -0.48
CA SER A 111 16.82 6.42 0.78
C SER A 111 17.01 5.52 2.00
N VAL A 112 16.75 4.21 1.86
CA VAL A 112 16.89 3.23 2.94
C VAL A 112 17.72 2.03 2.43
N PRO A 113 19.06 2.13 2.44
CA PRO A 113 19.91 1.06 1.90
C PRO A 113 19.78 -0.28 2.64
N ASP A 114 19.57 -0.23 3.96
CA ASP A 114 19.40 -1.42 4.79
C ASP A 114 18.08 -2.15 4.45
N GLU A 115 18.18 -3.43 4.09
CA GLU A 115 17.02 -4.24 3.70
C GLU A 115 16.05 -4.46 4.86
N GLY A 116 16.57 -4.73 6.05
CA GLY A 116 15.75 -4.95 7.24
C GLY A 116 14.89 -3.74 7.59
N ARG A 117 15.50 -2.56 7.55
CA ARG A 117 14.82 -1.28 7.76
C ARG A 117 13.82 -0.95 6.65
N ARG A 118 14.10 -1.30 5.39
CA ARG A 118 13.10 -1.16 4.30
C ARG A 118 11.85 -1.97 4.57
N TRP A 119 12.00 -3.24 4.95
CA TRP A 119 10.86 -4.08 5.29
C TRP A 119 10.11 -3.55 6.50
N LYS A 120 10.81 -3.02 7.49
CA LYS A 120 10.19 -2.36 8.64
C LYS A 120 9.34 -1.15 8.23
N VAL A 121 9.88 -0.24 7.41
CA VAL A 121 9.16 0.93 6.90
C VAL A 121 7.90 0.52 6.13
N LEU A 122 8.00 -0.51 5.28
CA LEU A 122 6.83 -1.03 4.56
C LEU A 122 5.79 -1.65 5.51
N ALA A 123 6.23 -2.40 6.52
CA ALA A 123 5.32 -3.01 7.49
C ALA A 123 4.56 -1.95 8.30
N GLU A 124 5.27 -0.93 8.79
CA GLU A 124 4.68 0.21 9.52
C GLU A 124 3.71 0.98 8.62
N PHE A 125 4.11 1.31 7.38
CA PHE A 125 3.23 1.98 6.43
C PHE A 125 1.94 1.22 6.17
N TRP A 126 2.00 -0.09 5.88
CA TRP A 126 0.79 -0.86 5.60
C TRP A 126 -0.09 -1.05 6.83
N ALA A 127 0.49 -1.14 8.03
CA ALA A 127 -0.28 -1.17 9.28
C ALA A 127 -1.01 0.15 9.52
N GLU A 128 -0.32 1.29 9.37
CA GLU A 128 -0.91 2.62 9.48
C GLU A 128 -1.99 2.84 8.41
N PHE A 129 -1.74 2.40 7.18
CA PHE A 129 -2.69 2.54 6.08
C PHE A 129 -3.98 1.77 6.33
N ILE A 130 -3.90 0.52 6.81
CA ILE A 130 -5.09 -0.25 7.18
C ILE A 130 -5.84 0.40 8.34
N LEU A 131 -5.15 0.91 9.35
CA LEU A 131 -5.79 1.64 10.45
C LEU A 131 -6.44 2.94 9.98
N PHE A 132 -5.89 3.58 8.94
CA PHE A 132 -6.49 4.74 8.30
C PHE A 132 -7.73 4.39 7.48
N LEU A 133 -7.76 3.21 6.85
CA LEU A 133 -8.90 2.73 6.07
C LEU A 133 -10.04 2.19 6.94
N ALA A 134 -9.73 1.66 8.14
CA ALA A 134 -10.71 1.03 9.03
C ALA A 134 -11.89 1.94 9.44
N PRO A 135 -11.69 3.25 9.69
CA PRO A 135 -12.77 4.23 9.72
C PRO A 135 -13.51 4.31 8.37
N SER A 136 -14.52 3.47 8.15
CA SER A 136 -15.43 3.61 7.02
C SER A 136 -16.72 4.33 7.43
N ASP A 137 -17.23 5.15 6.52
CA ASP A 137 -18.57 5.76 6.63
C ASP A 137 -19.68 4.72 6.41
N ASN A 138 -19.34 3.54 5.87
CA ASN A 138 -20.28 2.45 5.58
C ASN A 138 -20.38 1.46 6.76
N VAL A 139 -21.02 1.92 7.83
CA VAL A 139 -21.22 1.13 9.06
C VAL A 139 -22.05 -0.15 8.82
N ASP A 140 -22.96 -0.13 7.85
CA ASP A 140 -23.85 -1.26 7.54
C ASP A 140 -23.07 -2.48 7.06
N ILE A 141 -22.01 -2.28 6.27
CA ILE A 141 -21.15 -3.38 5.79
C ILE A 141 -20.32 -3.99 6.92
N HIS A 142 -19.83 -3.16 7.84
CA HIS A 142 -19.16 -3.67 9.02
C HIS A 142 -20.12 -4.49 9.90
N ALA A 143 -21.38 -4.05 10.04
CA ALA A 143 -22.41 -4.80 10.78
C ALA A 143 -22.78 -6.14 10.12
N GLU A 144 -22.92 -6.17 8.79
CA GLU A 144 -23.19 -7.40 8.03
C GLU A 144 -22.03 -8.41 8.17
N MET A 145 -20.80 -7.93 8.06
CA MET A 145 -19.59 -8.77 8.12
C MET A 145 -19.26 -9.27 9.54
N LEU A 146 -19.74 -8.59 10.59
CA LEU A 146 -19.73 -9.12 11.96
C LEU A 146 -20.59 -10.39 12.07
N GLY A 147 -21.75 -10.42 11.42
CA GLY A 147 -22.66 -11.57 11.43
C GLY A 147 -22.15 -12.78 10.64
N ALA A 148 -21.26 -12.55 9.67
CA ALA A 148 -20.74 -13.58 8.75
C ALA A 148 -19.44 -14.26 9.20
N GLY A 149 -18.92 -13.95 10.39
CA GLY A 149 -17.69 -14.56 10.93
C GLY A 149 -16.55 -13.58 11.23
N GLY A 150 -16.75 -12.28 11.01
CA GLY A 150 -15.84 -11.21 11.43
C GLY A 150 -14.65 -11.02 10.49
N GLU A 151 -14.68 -9.95 9.71
CA GLU A 151 -13.58 -9.51 8.87
C GLU A 151 -12.55 -8.69 9.69
N LEU A 152 -11.24 -8.72 9.37
CA LEU A 152 -10.19 -7.97 10.09
C LEU A 152 -10.49 -6.46 10.18
N MET A 153 -10.84 -5.81 9.07
CA MET A 153 -11.22 -4.40 8.99
C MET A 153 -12.39 -4.09 9.92
N THR A 154 -13.35 -5.00 10.00
CA THR A 154 -14.50 -4.87 10.90
C THR A 154 -14.09 -4.95 12.38
N GLN A 155 -13.12 -5.81 12.72
CA GLN A 155 -12.56 -5.85 14.07
C GLN A 155 -11.79 -4.56 14.40
N LEU A 156 -11.00 -4.05 13.46
CA LEU A 156 -10.28 -2.79 13.63
C LEU A 156 -11.24 -1.60 13.78
N TRP A 157 -12.26 -1.52 12.94
CA TRP A 157 -13.33 -0.53 13.04
C TRP A 157 -13.98 -0.56 14.43
N ALA A 158 -14.37 -1.74 14.92
CA ALA A 158 -15.00 -1.87 16.24
C ALA A 158 -14.08 -1.40 17.39
N LEU A 159 -12.78 -1.72 17.32
CA LEU A 159 -11.79 -1.27 18.30
C LEU A 159 -11.60 0.26 18.26
N LEU A 160 -11.51 0.85 17.06
CA LEU A 160 -11.36 2.30 16.88
C LEU A 160 -12.62 3.05 17.34
N SER A 161 -13.81 2.52 17.04
CA SER A 161 -15.11 3.02 17.53
C SER A 161 -15.14 3.03 19.06
N HIS A 162 -14.81 1.90 19.69
CA HIS A 162 -14.80 1.77 21.14
C HIS A 162 -13.77 2.70 21.81
N ALA A 163 -12.63 2.93 21.16
CA ALA A 163 -11.61 3.86 21.65
C ALA A 163 -11.99 5.35 21.48
N GLY A 164 -13.14 5.66 20.88
CA GLY A 164 -13.58 7.04 20.60
C GLY A 164 -12.76 7.74 19.51
N ILE A 165 -11.97 6.98 18.73
CA ILE A 165 -11.09 7.54 17.68
C ILE A 165 -11.89 7.96 16.45
N LEU A 166 -13.08 7.38 16.24
CA LEU A 166 -13.96 7.70 15.12
C LEU A 166 -14.81 8.96 15.33
N GLU A 167 -14.91 9.47 16.56
CA GLU A 167 -15.65 10.71 16.85
C GLU A 167 -14.85 11.93 16.37
N ARG A 168 -14.96 12.27 15.08
CA ARG A 168 -14.62 13.63 14.63
C ARG A 168 -15.59 14.59 15.30
N THR A 169 -15.09 15.40 16.23
CA THR A 169 -15.85 16.48 16.84
C THR A 169 -16.49 17.35 15.75
N PRO A 170 -17.80 17.64 15.81
CA PRO A 170 -18.42 18.57 14.88
C PRO A 170 -17.70 19.91 15.02
N SER A 171 -17.19 20.46 13.91
CA SER A 171 -16.67 21.82 13.91
C SER A 171 -17.76 22.75 14.44
N ALA A 172 -17.47 23.46 15.53
CA ALA A 172 -18.39 24.42 16.12
C ALA A 172 -18.90 25.40 15.04
N PRO A 173 -20.21 25.71 15.02
CA PRO A 173 -20.75 26.67 14.07
C PRO A 173 -20.05 28.01 14.30
N ARG A 174 -19.50 28.57 13.22
CA ARG A 174 -18.97 29.94 13.22
C ARG A 174 -20.15 30.89 13.44
N THR A 175 -20.26 31.43 14.65
CA THR A 175 -21.11 32.58 14.99
C THR A 175 -20.48 33.87 14.51
#